data_AF-A0A958RM19-F1
#
_entry.id   AF-A0A958RM19-F1
#
_cell.length_a   1.000
_cell.length_b   1.000
_cell.length_c   1.000
_cell.angle_alpha   90.00
_cell.angle_beta   90.00
_cell.angle_gamma   90.00
#
_symmetry.space_group_name_H-M   'P 1'
#
loop_
_entity.id
_entity.type
_entity.pdbx_description
1 polymer ?
#
loop_
_entity_poly.entity_id
_entity_poly.type
_entity_poly.pdbx_seq_one_letter_code
_entity_poly.pdbx_strand_id
1 'polypeptide(L)'
;MISLPTLWGRALRIFVGLMAVYTLLRLLFFLTHIDLFGGVEKREVVEAFIHGLRFDMVAIVFSNIPVFVLLLFPKPIQDNQWFKAIKLTLFISLNLVFVSCNLADIELYQFTGRRMTLELFNLADDIQDQFFQMALYYWYLTFAAVVIGYGLYKLFPHYQHLHEEQRPWWKRMIGGGLLLMMLTLAARGGWQLKPLKTTNAFVFSGETRGVLALNSTLTLL
;
A
#
# COMPACT_ATOMS: atom_id res chain seq x y z
N MET A 1 -16.03 -3.37 29.92
CA MET A 1 -15.06 -3.76 28.88
C MET A 1 -15.39 -3.02 27.59
N ILE A 2 -14.66 -1.96 27.28
CA ILE A 2 -14.98 -1.03 26.19
C ILE A 2 -14.54 -1.68 24.87
N SER A 3 -15.44 -2.33 24.15
CA SER A 3 -15.16 -2.84 22.80
C SER A 3 -15.12 -1.67 21.80
N LEU A 4 -13.93 -1.10 21.63
CA LEU A 4 -13.58 -0.16 20.57
C LEU A 4 -13.83 -0.82 19.19
N PRO A 5 -14.46 -0.11 18.26
CA PRO A 5 -15.57 -0.61 17.43
C PRO A 5 -15.10 -1.28 16.13
N THR A 6 -15.84 -2.27 15.66
CA THR A 6 -15.62 -3.08 14.45
C THR A 6 -15.03 -2.37 13.21
N LEU A 7 -15.42 -1.14 12.89
CA LEU A 7 -14.88 -0.38 11.75
C LEU A 7 -13.40 -0.03 11.90
N TRP A 8 -12.97 0.32 13.12
CA TRP A 8 -11.57 0.62 13.45
C TRP A 8 -10.70 -0.61 13.35
N GLY A 9 -11.15 -1.70 13.96
CA GLY A 9 -10.45 -2.97 13.87
C GLY A 9 -10.26 -3.41 12.42
N ARG A 10 -11.27 -3.19 11.56
CA ARG A 10 -11.18 -3.49 10.11
C ARG A 10 -10.17 -2.60 9.39
N ALA A 11 -10.29 -1.27 9.52
CA ALA A 11 -9.39 -0.34 8.85
C ALA A 11 -7.94 -0.52 9.32
N LEU A 12 -7.73 -0.70 10.64
CA LEU A 12 -6.41 -0.96 11.22
C LEU A 12 -5.83 -2.29 10.73
N ARG A 13 -6.62 -3.37 10.69
CA ARG A 13 -6.14 -4.67 10.22
C ARG A 13 -5.73 -4.63 8.75
N ILE A 14 -6.52 -3.96 7.90
CA ILE A 14 -6.18 -3.72 6.50
C ILE A 14 -4.89 -2.90 6.40
N PHE A 15 -4.82 -1.77 7.11
CA PHE A 15 -3.67 -0.88 7.08
C PHE A 15 -2.38 -1.57 7.54
N VAL A 16 -2.41 -2.28 8.66
CA VAL A 16 -1.26 -3.04 9.18
C VAL A 16 -0.86 -4.17 8.24
N GLY A 17 -1.83 -4.88 7.65
CA GLY A 17 -1.56 -5.91 6.65
C GLY A 17 -0.85 -5.36 5.41
N LEU A 18 -1.31 -4.22 4.90
CA LEU A 18 -0.67 -3.53 3.78
C LEU A 18 0.72 -3.01 4.15
N MET A 19 0.90 -2.43 5.34
CA MET A 19 2.23 -2.01 5.82
C MET A 19 3.22 -3.17 5.84
N ALA A 20 2.79 -4.36 6.27
CA ALA A 20 3.64 -5.55 6.26
C ALA A 20 4.01 -5.96 4.82
N VAL A 21 3.05 -5.91 3.89
CA VAL A 21 3.31 -6.19 2.46
C VAL A 21 4.30 -5.19 1.86
N TYR A 22 4.11 -3.89 2.06
CA TYR A 22 5.02 -2.86 1.53
C TYR A 22 6.43 -2.97 2.15
N THR A 23 6.51 -3.29 3.44
CA THR A 23 7.80 -3.54 4.10
C THR A 23 8.51 -4.76 3.51
N LEU A 24 7.75 -5.83 3.21
CA LEU A 24 8.28 -7.02 2.54
C LEU A 24 8.78 -6.70 1.13
N LEU A 25 8.02 -5.91 0.36
CA LEU A 25 8.44 -5.46 -0.98
C LEU A 25 9.71 -4.62 -0.92
N ARG A 26 9.83 -3.70 0.04
CA ARG A 26 11.08 -2.94 0.26
C ARG A 26 12.23 -3.86 0.63
N LEU A 27 12.00 -4.83 1.51
CA LEU A 27 13.02 -5.79 1.89
C LEU A 27 13.49 -6.61 0.69
N LEU A 28 12.56 -7.08 -0.15
CA LEU A 28 12.88 -7.79 -1.38
C LEU A 28 13.69 -6.91 -2.34
N PHE A 29 13.30 -5.64 -2.51
CA PHE A 29 14.06 -4.67 -3.29
C PHE A 29 15.48 -4.46 -2.75
N PHE A 30 15.63 -4.32 -1.43
CA PHE A 30 16.93 -4.17 -0.79
C PHE A 30 17.83 -5.39 -1.00
N LEU A 31 17.30 -6.59 -0.80
CA LEU A 31 18.06 -7.84 -0.92
C LEU A 31 18.51 -8.14 -2.36
N THR A 32 17.64 -7.84 -3.33
CA THR A 32 17.95 -8.00 -4.77
C THR A 32 18.99 -6.99 -5.26
N HIS A 33 19.07 -5.83 -4.61
CA HIS A 33 19.95 -4.74 -4.99
C HIS A 33 21.01 -4.44 -3.91
N ILE A 34 21.43 -5.45 -3.14
CA ILE A 34 22.31 -5.23 -1.99
C ILE A 34 23.64 -4.58 -2.37
N ASP A 35 24.14 -4.87 -3.58
CA ASP A 35 25.39 -4.32 -4.11
C ASP A 35 25.30 -2.80 -4.33
N LEU A 36 24.13 -2.26 -4.66
CA LEU A 36 23.90 -0.80 -4.77
C LEU A 36 24.08 -0.10 -3.41
N PHE A 37 23.92 -0.83 -2.31
CA PHE A 37 24.03 -0.30 -0.95
C PHE A 37 25.36 -0.65 -0.29
N GLY A 38 26.32 -1.27 -1.00
CA GLY A 38 27.60 -1.72 -0.44
C GLY A 38 28.45 -0.59 0.18
N GLY A 39 28.28 0.66 -0.28
CA GLY A 39 28.93 1.84 0.28
C GLY A 39 28.15 2.58 1.37
N VAL A 40 26.98 2.09 1.76
CA VAL A 40 26.08 2.74 2.73
C VAL A 40 26.25 2.11 4.11
N GLU A 41 26.33 2.92 5.16
CA GLU A 41 26.48 2.38 6.51
C GLU A 41 25.20 1.63 6.93
N LYS A 42 25.32 0.53 7.69
CA LYS A 42 24.17 -0.25 8.16
C LYS A 42 23.14 0.60 8.90
N ARG A 43 23.60 1.59 9.67
CA ARG A 43 22.73 2.55 10.36
C ARG A 43 21.88 3.34 9.37
N GLU A 44 22.48 3.81 8.29
CA GLU A 44 21.83 4.62 7.26
C GLU A 44 20.81 3.81 6.45
N VAL A 45 21.06 2.50 6.28
CA VAL A 45 20.07 1.56 5.73
C VAL A 45 18.85 1.47 6.65
N VAL A 46 19.07 1.29 7.96
CA VAL A 46 17.95 1.24 8.93
C VAL A 46 17.16 2.55 8.94
N GLU A 47 17.85 3.70 8.88
CA GLU A 47 17.19 5.01 8.76
C GLU A 47 16.36 5.09 7.47
N ALA A 48 16.87 4.61 6.34
CA ALA A 48 16.12 4.56 5.08
C ALA A 48 14.86 3.68 5.18
N PHE A 49 14.91 2.55 5.89
CA PHE A 49 13.72 1.73 6.17
C PHE A 49 12.70 2.47 7.04
N ILE A 50 13.14 3.17 8.10
CA ILE A 50 12.26 3.94 8.98
C ILE A 50 11.58 5.09 8.20
N HIS A 51 12.35 5.83 7.41
CA HIS A 51 11.81 6.86 6.52
C HIS A 51 10.88 6.25 5.47
N GLY A 52 11.24 5.08 4.97
CA GLY A 52 10.45 4.31 4.03
C GLY A 52 9.07 3.95 4.54
N LEU A 53 8.93 3.54 5.80
CA LEU A 53 7.61 3.27 6.41
C LEU A 53 6.66 4.47 6.27
N ARG A 54 7.19 5.70 6.28
CA ARG A 54 6.39 6.91 6.12
C ARG A 54 5.89 7.07 4.68
N PHE A 55 6.72 6.74 3.69
CA PHE A 55 6.29 6.71 2.29
C PHE A 55 5.30 5.58 2.02
N ASP A 56 5.42 4.44 2.69
CA ASP A 56 4.46 3.34 2.60
C ASP A 56 3.09 3.72 3.15
N MET A 57 3.06 4.38 4.31
CA MET A 57 1.81 4.89 4.88
C MET A 57 1.07 5.80 3.90
N VAL A 58 1.81 6.71 3.25
CA VAL A 58 1.26 7.65 2.26
C VAL A 58 0.73 6.89 1.03
N ALA A 59 1.53 5.98 0.48
CA ALA A 59 1.16 5.15 -0.66
C ALA A 59 -0.11 4.32 -0.38
N ILE A 60 -0.18 3.69 0.79
CA ILE A 60 -1.32 2.88 1.22
C ILE A 60 -2.57 3.75 1.34
N VAL A 61 -2.48 4.92 2.00
CA VAL A 61 -3.64 5.79 2.16
C VAL A 61 -4.16 6.26 0.82
N PHE A 62 -3.29 6.78 -0.05
CA PHE A 62 -3.71 7.31 -1.35
C PHE A 62 -4.25 6.23 -2.30
N SER A 63 -3.57 5.08 -2.41
CA SER A 63 -4.03 3.95 -3.24
C SER A 63 -5.36 3.36 -2.77
N ASN A 64 -5.63 3.37 -1.46
CA ASN A 64 -6.81 2.74 -0.87
C ASN A 64 -7.89 3.76 -0.44
N ILE A 65 -7.84 5.03 -0.84
CA ILE A 65 -8.93 6.01 -0.59
C ILE A 65 -10.30 5.42 -0.97
N PRO A 66 -10.49 4.82 -2.17
CA PRO A 66 -11.79 4.26 -2.54
C PRO A 66 -12.27 3.19 -1.54
N VAL A 67 -11.37 2.33 -1.06
CA VAL A 67 -11.68 1.27 -0.09
C VAL A 67 -12.05 1.87 1.27
N PHE A 68 -11.29 2.88 1.75
CA PHE A 68 -11.58 3.55 3.01
C PHE A 68 -12.90 4.31 2.97
N VAL A 69 -13.25 4.93 1.84
CA VAL A 69 -14.55 5.56 1.63
C VAL A 69 -15.68 4.53 1.73
N LEU A 70 -15.53 3.34 1.11
CA LEU A 70 -16.52 2.26 1.22
C LEU A 70 -16.72 1.74 2.66
N LEU A 71 -15.72 1.87 3.53
CA LEU A 71 -15.83 1.52 4.96
C LEU A 71 -16.67 2.52 5.77
N LEU A 72 -16.86 3.75 5.29
CA LEU A 72 -17.66 4.77 5.98
C LEU A 72 -19.17 4.59 5.75
N PHE A 73 -19.58 3.78 4.78
CA PHE A 73 -20.99 3.59 4.45
C PHE A 73 -21.79 2.98 5.63
N PRO A 74 -23.09 3.27 5.74
CA PRO A 74 -23.95 2.66 6.75
C PRO A 74 -23.93 1.12 6.72
N LYS A 75 -23.99 0.50 7.90
CA LYS A 75 -24.01 -0.97 8.04
C LYS A 75 -25.04 -1.71 7.18
N PRO A 76 -26.30 -1.23 7.03
CA PRO A 76 -27.30 -1.91 6.18
C PRO A 76 -26.82 -2.09 4.73
N ILE A 77 -26.08 -1.10 4.21
CA ILE A 77 -25.47 -1.17 2.87
C ILE A 77 -24.27 -2.12 2.90
N GLN A 78 -23.43 -2.06 3.94
CA GLN A 78 -22.27 -2.95 4.09
C GLN A 78 -22.62 -4.44 4.24
N ASP A 79 -23.82 -4.76 4.73
CA ASP A 79 -24.26 -6.14 4.93
C ASP A 79 -24.80 -6.80 3.65
N ASN A 80 -25.11 -6.01 2.61
CA ASN A 80 -25.52 -6.51 1.29
C ASN A 80 -24.38 -7.28 0.61
N GLN A 81 -24.64 -8.51 0.15
CA GLN A 81 -23.67 -9.38 -0.52
C GLN A 81 -23.01 -8.71 -1.73
N TRP A 82 -23.77 -7.94 -2.52
CA TRP A 82 -23.22 -7.18 -3.66
C TRP A 82 -22.20 -6.13 -3.21
N PHE A 83 -22.50 -5.40 -2.13
CA PHE A 83 -21.58 -4.41 -1.60
C PHE A 83 -20.30 -5.04 -1.02
N LYS A 84 -20.43 -6.21 -0.39
CA LYS A 84 -19.28 -7.00 0.08
C LYS A 84 -18.38 -7.41 -1.07
N ALA A 85 -18.98 -7.94 -2.15
CA ALA A 85 -18.26 -8.34 -3.35
C ALA A 85 -17.54 -7.14 -3.99
N ILE A 86 -18.23 -6.02 -4.21
CA ILE A 86 -17.62 -4.80 -4.77
C ILE A 86 -16.43 -4.34 -3.93
N LYS A 87 -16.59 -4.25 -2.62
CA LYS A 87 -15.52 -3.79 -1.73
C LYS A 87 -14.32 -4.73 -1.73
N LEU A 88 -14.55 -6.06 -1.72
CA LEU A 88 -13.49 -7.05 -1.77
C LEU A 88 -12.78 -7.02 -3.13
N THR A 89 -13.53 -7.03 -4.23
CA THR A 89 -12.98 -6.99 -5.59
C THR A 89 -12.15 -5.73 -5.77
N LEU A 90 -12.65 -4.57 -5.36
CA LEU A 90 -11.92 -3.29 -5.43
C LEU A 90 -10.65 -3.32 -4.59
N PHE A 91 -10.72 -3.86 -3.37
CA PHE A 91 -9.55 -3.97 -2.50
C PHE A 91 -8.47 -4.87 -3.10
N ILE A 92 -8.85 -6.06 -3.58
CA ILE A 92 -7.90 -7.00 -4.15
C ILE A 92 -7.34 -6.49 -5.48
N SER A 93 -8.18 -5.97 -6.38
CA SER A 93 -7.72 -5.50 -7.69
C SER A 93 -6.75 -4.32 -7.56
N LEU A 94 -7.07 -3.31 -6.76
CA LEU A 94 -6.20 -2.15 -6.54
C LEU A 94 -4.85 -2.57 -5.96
N ASN A 95 -4.86 -3.35 -4.87
CA ASN A 95 -3.61 -3.72 -4.23
C ASN A 95 -2.80 -4.72 -5.08
N LEU A 96 -3.44 -5.59 -5.86
CA LEU A 96 -2.75 -6.52 -6.74
C LEU A 96 -2.05 -5.79 -7.89
N VAL A 97 -2.67 -4.75 -8.47
CA VAL A 97 -2.01 -3.89 -9.47
C VAL A 97 -0.77 -3.22 -8.86
N PHE A 98 -0.91 -2.52 -7.73
CA PHE A 98 0.22 -1.82 -7.12
C PHE A 98 1.33 -2.74 -6.62
N VAL A 99 0.99 -3.89 -6.02
CA VAL A 99 1.98 -4.91 -5.62
C VAL A 99 2.72 -5.44 -6.84
N SER A 100 2.01 -5.72 -7.95
CA SER A 100 2.63 -6.17 -9.19
C SER A 100 3.57 -5.13 -9.77
N CYS A 101 3.20 -3.85 -9.75
CA CYS A 101 4.08 -2.76 -10.16
C CYS A 101 5.35 -2.69 -9.30
N ASN A 102 5.25 -2.84 -7.97
CA ASN A 102 6.44 -2.84 -7.10
C ASN A 102 7.33 -4.08 -7.34
N LEU A 103 6.74 -5.24 -7.64
CA LEU A 103 7.49 -6.45 -7.97
C LEU A 103 8.19 -6.31 -9.32
N ALA A 104 7.50 -5.79 -10.33
CA ALA A 104 8.10 -5.52 -11.64
C ALA A 104 9.18 -4.43 -11.56
N ASP A 105 9.00 -3.43 -10.70
CA ASP A 105 10.00 -2.38 -10.45
C ASP A 105 11.31 -2.94 -9.92
N ILE A 106 11.29 -4.03 -9.13
CA ILE A 106 12.53 -4.70 -8.69
C ILE A 106 13.35 -5.13 -9.91
N GLU A 107 12.74 -5.83 -10.87
CA GLU A 107 13.45 -6.27 -12.08
C GLU A 107 13.76 -5.13 -13.04
N LEU A 108 12.90 -4.14 -13.16
CA LEU A 108 13.11 -3.01 -14.08
C LEU A 108 14.17 -2.03 -13.58
N TYR A 109 14.37 -1.95 -12.26
CA TYR A 109 15.39 -1.09 -11.67
C TYR A 109 16.79 -1.47 -12.12
N GLN A 110 17.09 -2.76 -12.29
CA GLN A 110 18.41 -3.22 -12.75
C GLN A 110 18.75 -2.73 -14.17
N PHE A 111 17.73 -2.49 -15.01
CA PHE A 111 17.91 -2.03 -16.39
C PHE A 111 17.88 -0.50 -16.50
N THR A 112 17.03 0.16 -15.71
CA THR A 112 16.77 1.59 -15.85
C THR A 112 17.53 2.46 -14.85
N GLY A 113 17.98 1.88 -13.73
CA GLY A 113 18.62 2.59 -12.62
C GLY A 113 17.71 3.57 -11.88
N ARG A 114 16.40 3.56 -12.15
CA ARG A 114 15.42 4.48 -11.55
C ARG A 114 14.14 3.75 -11.18
N ARG A 115 13.47 4.22 -10.14
CA ARG A 115 12.14 3.72 -9.72
C ARG A 115 11.11 3.92 -10.84
N MET A 116 10.18 2.98 -10.97
CA MET A 116 9.10 3.01 -11.94
C MET A 116 8.23 4.26 -11.79
N THR A 117 8.02 4.98 -12.89
CA THR A 117 7.16 6.16 -12.98
C THR A 117 6.14 5.99 -14.11
N LEU A 118 5.10 6.83 -14.12
CA LEU A 118 4.09 6.82 -15.19
C LEU A 118 4.68 7.09 -16.59
N GLU A 119 5.85 7.73 -16.67
CA GLU A 119 6.56 7.94 -17.94
C GLU A 119 6.94 6.64 -18.64
N LEU A 120 7.23 5.57 -17.88
CA LEU A 120 7.49 4.24 -18.45
C LEU A 120 6.26 3.66 -19.13
N PHE A 121 5.06 3.96 -18.63
CA PHE A 121 3.81 3.56 -19.27
C PHE A 121 3.53 4.40 -20.52
N ASN A 122 3.84 5.70 -20.49
CA ASN A 122 3.66 6.57 -21.65
C ASN A 122 4.64 6.27 -22.80
N LEU A 123 5.80 5.69 -22.51
CA LEU A 123 6.77 5.28 -23.54
C LEU A 123 6.41 3.94 -24.20
N ALA A 124 5.52 3.18 -23.57
CA ALA A 124 5.18 1.82 -23.95
C ALA A 124 3.83 1.80 -24.68
N ASP A 125 3.63 2.49 -25.80
CA ASP A 125 2.34 2.49 -26.53
C ASP A 125 1.76 1.08 -26.87
N ASP A 126 2.53 -0.01 -26.70
CA ASP A 126 2.16 -1.44 -26.84
C ASP A 126 1.90 -2.20 -25.49
N ILE A 127 1.56 -1.50 -24.39
CA ILE A 127 1.52 -2.06 -23.01
C ILE A 127 0.77 -3.38 -22.89
N GLN A 128 -0.38 -3.54 -23.54
CA GLN A 128 -1.21 -4.70 -23.26
C GLN A 128 -0.51 -6.01 -23.66
N ASP A 129 0.06 -6.07 -24.85
CA ASP A 129 0.73 -7.29 -25.34
C ASP A 129 2.09 -7.50 -24.66
N GLN A 130 2.85 -6.41 -24.41
CA GLN A 130 4.11 -6.50 -23.67
C GLN A 130 3.91 -6.87 -22.19
N PHE A 131 2.83 -6.41 -21.55
CA PHE A 131 2.55 -6.71 -20.15
C PHE A 131 2.28 -8.20 -19.96
N PHE A 132 1.48 -8.82 -20.83
CA PHE A 132 1.25 -10.26 -20.77
C PHE A 132 2.53 -11.06 -21.03
N GLN A 133 3.35 -10.65 -22.00
CA GLN A 133 4.63 -11.30 -22.27
C GLN A 133 5.60 -11.15 -21.09
N MET A 134 5.69 -9.96 -20.48
CA MET A 134 6.50 -9.73 -19.28
C MET A 134 6.00 -10.56 -18.09
N ALA A 135 4.68 -10.65 -17.88
CA ALA A 135 4.11 -11.46 -16.82
C ALA A 135 4.42 -12.96 -16.99
N LEU A 136 4.39 -13.46 -18.23
CA LEU A 136 4.76 -14.84 -18.54
C LEU A 136 6.27 -15.08 -18.41
N TYR A 137 7.10 -14.14 -18.87
CA TYR A 137 8.55 -14.24 -18.77
C TYR A 137 9.00 -14.21 -17.30
N TYR A 138 8.48 -13.28 -16.51
CA TYR A 138 8.70 -13.15 -15.08
C TYR A 138 7.61 -13.86 -14.26
N TRP A 139 7.30 -15.10 -14.61
CA TRP A 139 6.23 -15.88 -13.99
C TRP A 139 6.33 -15.98 -12.45
N TYR A 140 7.55 -15.95 -11.91
CA TYR A 140 7.80 -15.99 -10.46
C TYR A 140 7.32 -14.70 -9.76
N LEU A 141 7.41 -13.54 -10.44
CA LEU A 141 6.84 -12.28 -9.93
C LEU A 141 5.31 -12.33 -9.94
N THR A 142 4.71 -12.88 -11.01
CA THR A 142 3.27 -13.09 -11.06
C THR A 142 2.81 -14.05 -9.97
N PHE A 143 3.55 -15.14 -9.73
CA PHE A 143 3.27 -16.06 -8.65
C PHE A 143 3.37 -15.38 -7.28
N ALA A 144 4.41 -14.57 -7.04
CA ALA A 144 4.55 -13.78 -5.82
C ALA A 144 3.37 -12.80 -5.62
N ALA A 145 2.94 -12.10 -6.68
CA ALA A 145 1.79 -11.20 -6.65
C ALA A 145 0.50 -11.94 -6.28
N VAL A 146 0.29 -13.15 -6.83
CA VAL A 146 -0.87 -14.00 -6.50
C VAL A 146 -0.82 -14.47 -5.06
N VAL A 147 0.35 -14.91 -4.55
CA VAL A 147 0.51 -15.33 -3.14
C VAL A 147 0.24 -14.17 -2.18
N ILE A 148 0.77 -12.98 -2.47
CA ILE A 148 0.51 -11.78 -1.67
C ILE A 148 -0.97 -11.39 -1.75
N GLY A 149 -1.57 -11.42 -2.94
CA GLY A 149 -2.99 -11.15 -3.16
C GLY A 149 -3.89 -12.11 -2.38
N TYR A 150 -3.56 -13.41 -2.38
CA TYR A 150 -4.26 -14.41 -1.57
C TYR A 150 -4.10 -14.14 -0.06
N GLY A 151 -2.89 -13.75 0.38
CA GLY A 151 -2.64 -13.31 1.76
C GLY A 151 -3.53 -12.12 2.14
N LEU A 152 -3.62 -11.11 1.27
CA LEU A 152 -4.50 -9.95 1.46
C LEU A 152 -5.98 -10.33 1.47
N TYR A 153 -6.41 -11.27 0.62
CA TYR A 153 -7.77 -11.82 0.63
C TYR A 153 -8.11 -12.49 1.98
N LYS A 154 -7.17 -13.25 2.54
CA LYS A 154 -7.34 -13.91 3.84
C LYS A 154 -7.32 -12.91 5.01
N LEU A 155 -6.51 -11.85 4.90
CA LEU A 155 -6.48 -10.75 5.86
C LEU A 155 -7.74 -9.90 5.80
N PHE A 156 -8.38 -9.82 4.62
CA PHE A 156 -9.62 -9.10 4.44
C PHE A 156 -10.67 -9.70 5.38
N PRO A 157 -11.22 -8.91 6.33
CA PRO A 157 -12.12 -9.42 7.34
C PRO A 157 -13.38 -9.95 6.66
N HIS A 158 -13.44 -11.27 6.46
CA HIS A 158 -14.65 -11.96 6.07
C HIS A 158 -15.70 -11.67 7.13
N TYR A 159 -16.86 -11.22 6.68
CA TYR A 159 -17.94 -10.76 7.53
C TYR A 159 -18.40 -11.90 8.45
N GLN A 160 -17.83 -11.97 9.64
CA GLN A 160 -18.48 -12.67 10.73
C GLN A 160 -19.67 -11.80 11.13
N HIS A 161 -20.86 -12.41 11.23
CA HIS A 161 -22.05 -11.81 11.84
C HIS A 161 -21.76 -11.53 13.32
N LEU A 162 -20.90 -10.55 13.59
CA LEU A 162 -20.83 -9.94 14.89
C LEU A 162 -22.13 -9.13 14.99
N HIS A 163 -23.03 -9.60 15.86
CA HIS A 163 -24.15 -8.83 16.36
C HIS A 163 -23.58 -7.54 16.95
N GLU A 164 -23.42 -6.51 16.13
CA GLU A 164 -23.26 -5.17 16.65
C GLU A 164 -24.62 -4.78 17.18
N GLU A 165 -24.72 -4.70 18.50
CA GLU A 165 -25.77 -3.96 19.17
C GLU A 165 -25.98 -2.61 18.47
N GLN A 166 -27.24 -2.16 18.37
CA GLN A 166 -27.62 -0.91 17.76
C GLN A 166 -26.93 0.27 18.48
N ARG A 167 -25.69 0.58 18.07
CA ARG A 167 -24.91 1.66 18.66
C ARG A 167 -25.49 3.00 18.23
N PRO A 168 -25.55 3.98 19.15
CA PRO A 168 -26.06 5.30 18.83
C PRO A 168 -25.16 5.98 17.79
N TRP A 169 -25.78 6.78 16.93
CA TRP A 169 -25.15 7.45 15.78
C TRP A 169 -23.90 8.27 16.15
N TRP A 170 -23.88 8.91 17.32
CA TRP A 170 -22.74 9.70 17.80
C TRP A 170 -21.46 8.87 18.01
N LYS A 171 -21.56 7.61 18.47
CA LYS A 171 -20.39 6.72 18.61
C LYS A 171 -19.82 6.33 17.23
N ARG A 172 -20.68 6.25 16.21
CA ARG A 172 -20.24 6.02 14.82
C ARG A 172 -19.55 7.26 14.25
N MET A 173 -20.04 8.46 14.55
CA MET A 173 -19.38 9.70 14.14
C MET A 173 -18.02 9.90 14.79
N ILE A 174 -17.89 9.64 16.10
CA ILE A 174 -16.58 9.66 16.77
C ILE A 174 -15.64 8.65 16.11
N GLY A 175 -16.14 7.45 15.81
CA GLY A 175 -15.37 6.44 15.09
C GLY A 175 -14.95 6.88 13.69
N GLY A 176 -15.82 7.50 12.90
CA GLY A 176 -15.47 8.03 11.58
C GLY A 176 -14.47 9.19 11.67
N GLY A 177 -14.68 10.12 12.60
CA GLY A 177 -13.83 11.30 12.78
C GLY A 177 -12.40 10.95 13.19
N LEU A 178 -12.24 10.03 14.14
CA LEU A 178 -10.91 9.55 14.52
C LEU A 178 -10.24 8.81 13.32
N LEU A 179 -10.99 8.11 12.45
CA LEU A 179 -10.42 7.32 11.34
C LEU A 179 -9.91 8.28 10.28
N LEU A 180 -10.68 9.33 10.00
CA LEU A 180 -10.25 10.45 9.17
C LEU A 180 -9.01 11.13 9.76
N MET A 181 -8.94 11.31 11.09
CA MET A 181 -7.74 11.84 11.74
C MET A 181 -6.52 10.95 11.51
N MET A 182 -6.66 9.63 11.69
CA MET A 182 -5.59 8.67 11.43
C MET A 182 -5.15 8.67 9.96
N LEU A 183 -6.11 8.62 9.03
CA LEU A 183 -5.84 8.63 7.59
C LEU A 183 -5.19 9.94 7.14
N THR A 184 -5.58 11.08 7.70
CA THR A 184 -4.97 12.38 7.37
C THR A 184 -3.54 12.50 7.90
N LEU A 185 -3.27 12.02 9.12
CA LEU A 185 -1.90 11.95 9.64
C LEU A 185 -1.03 10.99 8.81
N ALA A 186 -1.56 9.84 8.41
CA ALA A 186 -0.87 8.88 7.56
C ALA A 186 -0.65 9.42 6.13
N ALA A 187 -1.62 10.10 5.53
CA ALA A 187 -1.50 10.75 4.22
C ALA A 187 -0.47 11.90 4.22
N ARG A 188 -0.29 12.58 5.36
CA ARG A 188 0.80 13.55 5.55
C ARG A 188 2.16 12.90 5.76
N GLY A 189 2.19 11.59 6.02
CA GLY A 189 3.40 10.87 6.40
C GLY A 189 3.88 11.19 7.82
N GLY A 190 2.98 11.63 8.72
CA GLY A 190 3.27 11.96 10.11
C GLY A 190 2.82 13.38 10.51
N TRP A 191 3.53 13.97 11.46
CA TRP A 191 3.17 15.27 12.07
C TRP A 191 3.59 16.50 11.23
N GLN A 192 3.92 16.30 9.97
CA GLN A 192 4.45 17.36 9.11
C GLN A 192 3.34 18.27 8.58
N LEU A 193 3.69 19.54 8.36
CA LEU A 193 2.74 20.55 7.84
C LEU A 193 2.45 20.36 6.35
N LYS A 194 3.41 19.87 5.57
CA LYS A 194 3.28 19.61 4.14
C LYS A 194 3.16 18.09 3.88
N PRO A 195 2.29 17.65 2.95
CA PRO A 195 2.25 16.24 2.53
C PRO A 195 3.60 15.77 2.00
N LEU A 196 3.97 14.52 2.32
CA LEU A 196 5.19 13.91 1.77
C LEU A 196 5.03 13.72 0.26
N LYS A 197 6.00 14.24 -0.50
CA LYS A 197 6.14 14.01 -1.93
C LYS A 197 7.31 13.05 -2.19
N THR A 198 7.32 12.43 -3.36
CA THR A 198 8.42 11.56 -3.81
C THR A 198 9.79 12.25 -3.75
N THR A 199 9.85 13.54 -4.08
CA THR A 199 11.07 14.36 -4.01
C THR A 199 11.66 14.47 -2.60
N ASN A 200 10.84 14.35 -1.55
CA ASN A 200 11.33 14.44 -0.17
C ASN A 200 12.25 13.26 0.19
N ALA A 201 12.11 12.10 -0.46
CA ALA A 201 12.96 10.95 -0.18
C ALA A 201 14.44 11.22 -0.45
N PHE A 202 14.74 12.01 -1.49
CA PHE A 202 16.10 12.35 -1.90
C PHE A 202 16.69 13.49 -1.08
N VAL A 203 15.86 14.43 -0.60
CA VAL A 203 16.30 15.57 0.22
C VAL A 203 16.75 15.13 1.62
N PHE A 204 16.10 14.12 2.21
CA PHE A 204 16.40 13.69 3.58
C PHE A 204 17.50 12.62 3.67
N SER A 205 17.81 11.93 2.58
CA SER A 205 18.53 10.64 2.66
C SER A 205 19.74 10.54 1.71
N GLY A 206 19.89 11.43 0.74
CA GLY A 206 20.81 11.21 -0.39
C GLY A 206 20.23 10.24 -1.43
N GLU A 207 20.87 10.15 -2.59
CA GLU A 207 20.28 9.54 -3.80
C GLU A 207 19.94 8.06 -3.61
N THR A 208 20.92 7.24 -3.17
CA THR A 208 20.76 5.79 -2.97
C THR A 208 19.76 5.45 -1.87
N ARG A 209 19.76 6.18 -0.75
CA ARG A 209 18.85 5.93 0.39
C ARG A 209 17.43 6.38 0.06
N GLY A 210 17.29 7.44 -0.75
CA GLY A 210 16.00 7.91 -1.25
C GLY A 210 15.30 6.86 -2.11
N VAL A 211 16.05 6.18 -2.99
CA VAL A 211 15.53 5.05 -3.79
C VAL A 211 15.01 3.93 -2.89
N LEU A 212 15.74 3.56 -1.84
CA LEU A 212 15.33 2.51 -0.91
C LEU A 212 14.09 2.90 -0.09
N ALA A 213 14.01 4.16 0.35
CA ALA A 213 12.88 4.67 1.10
C ALA A 213 11.60 4.74 0.25
N LEU A 214 11.72 5.04 -1.04
CA LEU A 214 10.58 5.11 -1.95
C LEU A 214 9.98 3.73 -2.26
N ASN A 215 8.70 3.74 -2.62
CA ASN A 215 7.99 2.62 -3.23
C ASN A 215 7.40 3.07 -4.57
N SER A 216 7.21 2.12 -5.48
CA SER A 216 6.77 2.41 -6.85
C SER A 216 5.30 2.82 -6.89
N THR A 217 4.51 2.45 -5.88
CA THR A 217 3.12 2.91 -5.77
C THR A 217 3.04 4.42 -5.63
N LEU A 218 3.88 5.02 -4.78
CA LEU A 218 3.87 6.46 -4.55
C LEU A 218 4.39 7.24 -5.76
N THR A 219 5.26 6.65 -6.58
CA THR A 219 5.75 7.27 -7.81
C THR A 219 4.78 7.17 -8.98
N LEU A 220 3.79 6.26 -8.89
CA LEU A 220 2.73 6.07 -9.88
C LEU A 220 1.44 6.84 -9.56
N LEU A 221 1.29 7.34 -8.33
CA LEU A 221 0.17 8.17 -7.87
C LEU A 221 0.41 9.65 -8.14
#